data_AF-A0A166MK24-F1
#
_entry.id   AF-A0A166MK24-F1
#
_cell.length_a   1.000
_cell.length_b   1.000
_cell.length_c   1.000
_cell.angle_alpha   90.00
_cell.angle_beta   90.00
_cell.angle_gamma   90.00
#
_symmetry.space_group_name_H-M   'P 1'
#
loop_
_entity.id
_entity.type
_entity.pdbx_description
1 polymer ?
#
loop_
_entity_poly.entity_id
_entity_poly.type
_entity_poly.pdbx_seq_one_letter_code
_entity_poly.pdbx_strand_id
1 'polypeptide(L)'
;MQRSSLPPTYSKHKRTISIIVLNPGVEEMLLNDTKDFFQSEKRYADRGIPFRRGYLLHCVPGSSKSSLIHAIAGELMLDICTLSLLSS
;
A
#
# COMPACT_ATOMS: atom_id res chain seq x y z
N MET A 1 14.34 -5.39 28.59
CA MET A 1 13.45 -5.86 27.50
C MET A 1 12.98 -4.65 26.71
N GLN A 2 13.69 -4.30 25.64
CA GLN A 2 13.43 -3.07 24.88
C GLN A 2 12.68 -3.46 23.59
N ARG A 3 11.38 -3.14 23.54
CA ARG A 3 10.56 -3.31 22.34
C ARG A 3 11.11 -2.35 21.28
N SER A 4 11.62 -2.89 20.19
CA SER A 4 12.09 -2.13 19.03
C SER A 4 10.91 -1.41 18.37
N SER A 5 10.61 -0.19 18.83
CA SER A 5 9.72 0.73 18.14
C SER A 5 10.37 1.15 16.83
N LEU A 6 9.75 0.82 15.69
CA LEU A 6 10.17 1.30 14.38
C LEU A 6 10.26 2.83 14.39
N PRO A 7 11.27 3.44 13.75
CA PRO A 7 11.40 4.89 13.71
C PRO A 7 10.21 5.49 12.94
N PRO A 8 9.62 6.61 13.39
CA PRO A 8 8.54 7.27 12.67
C PRO A 8 9.09 7.73 11.31
N THR A 9 8.60 7.11 10.24
CA THR A 9 8.96 7.50 8.87
C THR A 9 8.39 8.88 8.56
N TYR A 10 9.30 9.76 8.14
CA TYR A 10 9.10 11.15 7.74
C TYR A 10 7.75 11.40 7.05
N SER A 11 6.91 12.24 7.64
CA SER A 11 5.66 12.74 7.05
C SER A 11 5.99 13.54 5.79
N LYS A 12 6.00 12.87 4.64
CA LYS A 12 6.02 13.54 3.33
C LYS A 12 4.61 14.06 3.08
N HIS A 13 4.49 15.36 2.81
CA HIS A 13 3.24 16.00 2.42
C HIS A 13 2.41 15.11 1.48
N LYS A 14 1.11 14.99 1.77
CA LYS A 14 0.11 14.33 0.91
C LYS A 14 0.33 14.77 -0.53
N ARG A 15 0.97 13.94 -1.34
CA ARG A 15 1.08 14.17 -2.77
C ARG A 15 -0.23 13.69 -3.38
N THR A 16 -1.03 14.62 -3.87
CA THR A 16 -2.28 14.34 -4.58
C THR A 16 -2.02 13.32 -5.68
N ILE A 17 -2.84 12.27 -5.75
CA ILE A 17 -2.77 11.20 -6.75
C ILE A 17 -2.67 11.71 -8.19
N SER A 18 -3.21 12.90 -8.48
CA SER A 18 -3.24 13.52 -9.82
C SER A 18 -1.91 13.63 -10.56
N ILE A 19 -0.75 13.57 -9.89
CA ILE A 19 0.56 13.71 -10.55
C ILE A 19 0.99 12.38 -11.21
N ILE A 20 0.31 11.28 -10.94
CA ILE A 20 0.76 9.94 -11.31
C ILE A 20 -0.16 9.37 -12.38
N VAL A 21 0.34 9.36 -13.61
CA VAL A 21 -0.34 8.73 -14.74
C VAL A 21 -0.30 7.22 -14.54
N LEU A 22 -1.38 6.70 -13.98
CA LEU A 22 -1.71 5.27 -13.99
C LEU A 22 -2.48 4.92 -15.25
N ASN A 23 -2.49 3.64 -15.62
CA ASN A 23 -3.48 3.18 -16.57
C ASN A 23 -4.88 3.46 -15.98
N PRO A 24 -5.81 4.00 -16.79
CA PRO A 24 -7.16 4.29 -16.33
C PRO A 24 -7.80 3.04 -15.73
N GLY A 25 -8.41 3.19 -14.55
CA GLY A 25 -9.08 2.11 -13.82
C GLY A 25 -8.21 1.32 -12.82
N VAL A 26 -6.87 1.41 -12.89
CA VAL A 26 -5.99 0.69 -11.92
C VAL A 26 -6.16 1.24 -10.51
N GLU A 27 -6.27 2.56 -10.38
CA GLU A 27 -6.51 3.22 -9.10
C GLU A 27 -7.85 2.77 -8.50
N GLU A 28 -8.92 2.88 -9.27
CA GLU A 28 -10.27 2.51 -8.84
C GLU A 28 -10.34 1.03 -8.45
N MET A 29 -9.71 0.14 -9.25
CA MET A 29 -9.61 -1.28 -8.93
C MET A 29 -8.92 -1.51 -7.58
N LEU A 30 -7.81 -0.82 -7.31
CA LEU A 30 -7.06 -1.00 -6.07
C LEU A 30 -7.81 -0.44 -4.85
N LEU A 31 -8.47 0.71 -5.01
CA LEU A 31 -9.29 1.32 -3.97
C LEU A 31 -10.48 0.43 -3.62
N ASN A 32 -11.19 -0.08 -4.64
CA ASN A 32 -12.34 -0.97 -4.44
C ASN A 32 -11.91 -2.31 -3.83
N ASP A 33 -10.84 -2.94 -4.34
CA ASP A 33 -10.32 -4.19 -3.77
C ASP A 33 -9.90 -4.02 -2.30
N THR A 34 -9.32 -2.87 -1.95
CA THR A 34 -8.93 -2.58 -0.57
C THR A 34 -10.14 -2.41 0.34
N LYS A 35 -11.19 -1.70 -0.12
CA LYS A 35 -12.45 -1.58 0.63
C LYS A 35 -13.13 -2.94 0.83
N ASP A 36 -13.19 -3.74 -0.22
CA ASP A 36 -13.75 -5.09 -0.17
C ASP A 36 -12.95 -6.00 0.76
N PHE A 37 -11.61 -5.88 0.75
CA PHE A 37 -10.74 -6.60 1.66
C PHE A 37 -11.07 -6.29 3.12
N PHE A 38 -11.23 -5.02 3.49
CA PHE A 38 -11.62 -4.63 4.85
C PHE A 38 -12.99 -5.20 5.29
N GLN A 39 -13.95 -5.30 4.37
CA GLN A 39 -15.26 -5.91 4.67
C GLN A 39 -15.24 -7.44 4.71
N SER A 40 -14.19 -8.06 4.16
CA SER A 40 -14.10 -9.51 4.01
C SER A 40 -13.51 -10.25 5.21
N GLU A 41 -13.13 -9.55 6.29
CA GLU A 41 -12.46 -10.14 7.47
C GLU A 41 -13.17 -11.40 8.00
N LYS A 42 -14.49 -11.34 8.16
CA LYS A 42 -15.30 -12.49 8.60
C LYS A 42 -15.17 -13.69 7.66
N ARG A 43 -15.14 -13.46 6.34
CA ARG A 43 -15.02 -14.53 5.33
C ARG A 43 -13.64 -15.19 5.36
N TYR A 44 -12.59 -14.45 5.74
CA TYR A 44 -11.25 -15.00 5.94
C TYR A 44 -11.18 -15.82 7.23
N ALA A 45 -11.75 -15.29 8.32
CA ALA A 45 -11.83 -15.98 9.61
C ALA A 45 -12.59 -17.30 9.52
N ASP A 46 -13.77 -17.30 8.89
CA ASP A 46 -14.62 -18.49 8.72
C ASP A 46 -13.93 -19.61 7.91
N ARG A 47 -12.95 -19.25 7.06
CA ARG A 47 -12.20 -20.17 6.22
C ARG A 47 -10.82 -20.54 6.79
N GLY A 48 -10.43 -19.97 7.92
CA GLY A 48 -9.09 -20.12 8.49
C GLY A 48 -7.97 -19.56 7.60
N ILE A 49 -8.28 -18.63 6.68
CA ILE A 49 -7.30 -18.04 5.78
C ILE A 49 -6.66 -16.83 6.49
N PRO A 50 -5.32 -16.71 6.50
CA PRO A 50 -4.66 -15.53 7.05
C PRO A 50 -5.17 -14.24 6.39
N PHE A 51 -5.61 -13.29 7.21
CA PHE A 51 -6.12 -12.00 6.75
C PHE A 51 -4.96 -11.08 6.31
N ARG A 52 -4.44 -11.31 5.10
CA ARG A 52 -3.34 -10.54 4.49
C ARG A 52 -3.61 -10.33 3.01
N ARG A 53 -3.37 -9.11 2.53
CA ARG A 53 -3.46 -8.73 1.11
C ARG A 53 -2.11 -8.18 0.65
N GLY A 54 -1.62 -8.66 -0.49
CA GLY A 54 -0.38 -8.18 -1.11
C GLY A 54 -0.64 -7.77 -2.55
N TYR A 55 -0.06 -6.65 -2.96
CA TYR A 55 -0.16 -6.14 -4.33
C TYR A 55 1.23 -6.08 -4.96
N LEU A 56 1.33 -6.58 -6.20
CA LEU A 56 2.56 -6.50 -7.00
C LEU A 56 2.37 -5.46 -8.11
N LEU A 57 3.08 -4.33 -7.99
CA LEU A 57 3.03 -3.25 -8.98
C LEU A 57 4.18 -3.44 -9.98
N HIS A 58 3.86 -3.92 -11.18
CA HIS A 58 4.80 -4.02 -12.29
C HIS A 58 4.63 -2.84 -13.25
N CYS A 59 5.71 -2.14 -13.52
CA CYS A 59 5.73 -1.02 -14.48
C CYS A 59 7.12 -0.95 -15.12
N VAL A 60 7.24 -0.21 -16.22
CA VAL A 60 8.51 0.02 -16.92
C VAL A 60 9.56 0.66 -15.98
N PRO A 61 10.86 0.33 -16.06
CA PRO A 61 11.91 1.04 -15.31
C PRO A 61 11.87 2.55 -15.59
N GLY A 62 12.05 3.37 -14.56
CA GLY A 62 11.88 4.83 -14.64
C GLY A 62 10.46 5.34 -14.37
N SER A 63 9.47 4.47 -14.26
CA SER A 63 8.14 4.84 -13.76
C SER A 63 8.18 5.11 -12.25
N SER A 64 7.49 6.15 -11.79
CA SER A 64 7.41 6.56 -10.38
C SER A 64 6.58 5.63 -9.47
N LYS A 65 6.88 4.32 -9.43
CA LYS A 65 6.16 3.31 -8.63
C LYS A 65 6.14 3.63 -7.14
N SER A 66 7.27 4.08 -6.60
CA SER A 66 7.34 4.46 -5.18
C SER A 66 6.46 5.66 -4.90
N SER A 67 6.43 6.65 -5.79
CA SER A 67 5.51 7.79 -5.66
C SER A 67 4.05 7.35 -5.74
N LEU A 68 3.75 6.35 -6.57
CA LEU A 68 2.40 5.78 -6.71
C LEU A 68 1.92 5.18 -5.40
N ILE A 69 2.74 4.36 -4.75
CA ILE A 69 2.41 3.75 -3.45
C ILE A 69 2.15 4.85 -2.41
N HIS A 70 2.98 5.91 -2.40
CA HIS A 70 2.77 7.04 -1.50
C HIS A 70 1.45 7.76 -1.71
N ALA A 71 1.03 7.92 -2.96
CA ALA A 71 -0.21 8.62 -3.28
C ALA A 71 -1.45 7.77 -2.92
N ILE A 72 -1.44 6.48 -3.25
CA ILE A 72 -2.50 5.52 -2.89
C ILE A 72 -2.65 5.43 -1.36
N ALA A 73 -1.56 5.28 -0.63
CA ALA A 73 -1.61 5.21 0.82
C ALA A 73 -2.11 6.52 1.44
N GLY A 74 -1.80 7.66 0.82
CA GLY A 74 -2.35 8.96 1.21
C GLY A 74 -3.86 9.06 1.06
N GLU A 75 -4.42 8.55 -0.04
CA GLU A 75 -5.89 8.53 -0.26
C GLU A 75 -6.60 7.52 0.65
N LEU A 76 -5.99 6.36 0.88
CA LEU A 76 -6.55 5.33 1.77
C LEU A 76 -6.30 5.62 3.26
N MET A 77 -5.60 6.70 3.59
CA MET A 77 -5.14 7.04 4.95
C MET A 77 -4.40 5.88 5.65
N LEU A 78 -3.56 5.16 4.89
CA LEU A 78 -2.75 4.05 5.38
C LEU A 78 -1.33 4.48 5.70
N ASP A 79 -0.78 3.91 6.77
CA ASP A 79 0.64 4.05 7.09
C ASP A 79 1.50 3.22 6.13
N ILE A 80 2.62 3.80 5.68
CA ILE A 80 3.55 3.15 4.76
C ILE A 80 4.80 2.70 5.51
N CYS A 81 5.03 1.39 5.52
CA CYS A 81 6.29 0.81 5.98
C CYS A 81 7.13 0.42 4.76
N THR A 82 8.31 1.01 4.62
CA THR A 82 9.26 0.62 3.56
C THR A 82 10.30 -0.35 4.12
N LEU A 83 10.39 -1.55 3.56
CA LEU A 83 11.40 -2.53 3.92
C LEU A 83 12.39 -2.68 2.75
N SER A 84 13.66 -2.44 3.02
CA SER A 84 14.74 -2.78 2.10
C SER A 84 15.21 -4.21 2.40
N LEU A 85 15.21 -5.08 1.39
CA LEU A 85 15.73 -6.45 1.50
C LEU A 85 17.24 -6.54 1.24
N LEU A 86 17.91 -5.39 1.04
CA LEU A 86 19.36 -5.35 0.94
C LEU A 86 19.94 -5.68 2.33
N SER A 87 20.39 -6.92 2.48
CA SER A 87 21.27 -7.32 3.58
C SER A 87 22.69 -6.98 3.17
N SER A 88 23.34 -6.09 3.93
CA SER A 88 24.80 -5.92 3.88
C SER A 88 25.51 -7.15 4.45
#